data_AF-A0A2V9HEB2-F1
#
_entry.id   AF-A0A2V9HEB2-F1
#
_cell.length_a   1.000
_cell.length_b   1.000
_cell.length_c   1.000
_cell.angle_alpha   90.00
_cell.angle_beta   90.00
_cell.angle_gamma   90.00
#
_symmetry.space_group_name_H-M   'P 1'
#
loop_
_entity.id
_entity.type
_entity.pdbx_description
1 polymer ?
#
loop_
_entity_poly.entity_id
_entity_poly.type
_entity_poly.pdbx_seq_one_letter_code
_entity_poly.pdbx_strand_id
1 'polypeptide(L)'
;MDPQHSQSFEKIQEQGVRTNPHAGGPARGLFLLLTAPAKDLVIPGADYSFGQLQLALTRGNFESLGRQRRPVIRLHLVRGLNKA
;
A
#
# COMPACT_ATOMS: atom_id res chain seq x y z
N MET A 1 10.98 -2.24 22.51
CA MET A 1 11.06 -1.87 21.08
C MET A 1 12.54 -1.79 20.72
N ASP A 2 13.00 -2.66 19.84
CA ASP A 2 14.42 -2.77 19.47
C ASP A 2 14.74 -1.81 18.29
N PRO A 3 15.72 -0.90 18.41
CA PRO A 3 16.07 0.07 17.38
C PRO A 3 16.50 -0.55 16.05
N GLN A 4 17.01 -1.79 16.04
CA GLN A 4 17.50 -2.42 14.80
C GLN A 4 16.36 -2.85 13.84
N HIS A 5 15.16 -3.09 14.35
CA HIS A 5 14.03 -3.51 13.52
C HIS A 5 13.42 -2.37 12.70
N SER A 6 13.50 -1.12 13.17
CA SER A 6 13.00 0.06 12.43
C SER A 6 13.74 0.26 11.11
N GLN A 7 15.03 -0.07 11.04
CA GLN A 7 15.83 0.08 9.82
C GLN A 7 15.46 -0.96 8.74
N SER A 8 14.96 -2.13 9.14
CA SER A 8 14.44 -3.13 8.19
C SER A 8 13.15 -2.65 7.51
N PHE A 9 12.25 -1.96 8.23
CA PHE A 9 11.03 -1.40 7.67
C PHE A 9 11.31 -0.24 6.69
N GLU A 10 12.33 0.56 6.95
CA GLU A 10 12.75 1.66 6.08
C GLU A 10 13.41 1.11 4.79
N LYS A 11 14.21 0.06 4.92
CA LYS A 11 14.88 -0.60 3.79
C LYS A 11 13.92 -1.30 2.81
N ILE A 12 12.79 -1.82 3.30
CA ILE A 12 11.72 -2.37 2.42
C ILE A 12 11.04 -1.25 1.62
N GLN A 13 10.95 -0.04 2.17
CA GLN A 13 10.39 1.13 1.47
C GLN A 13 11.35 1.69 0.41
N GLU A 14 12.67 1.59 0.62
CA GLU A 14 13.67 2.06 -0.34
C GLU A 14 13.96 1.08 -1.48
N GLN A 15 13.88 -0.23 -1.25
CA GLN A 15 14.31 -1.25 -2.23
C GLN A 15 13.19 -1.83 -3.12
N GLY A 16 11.94 -1.41 -2.95
CA GLY A 16 10.79 -2.23 -3.36
C GLY A 16 9.75 -1.63 -4.29
N VAL A 17 9.99 -0.53 -5.02
CA VAL A 17 9.07 -0.11 -6.11
C VAL A 17 9.86 0.26 -7.36
N ARG A 18 10.54 -0.74 -7.94
CA ARG A 18 10.75 -0.70 -9.39
C ARG A 18 9.39 -0.92 -10.01
N THR A 19 8.84 0.13 -10.62
CA THR A 19 7.60 0.07 -11.39
C THR A 19 7.67 -1.13 -12.32
N ASN A 20 6.79 -2.10 -12.10
CA ASN A 20 6.54 -3.17 -13.04
C ASN A 20 6.42 -2.54 -14.44
N PRO A 21 7.17 -2.98 -15.47
CA PRO A 21 7.09 -2.45 -16.83
C PRO A 21 5.66 -2.48 -17.42
N HIS A 22 4.75 -3.26 -16.83
CA HIS A 22 3.33 -3.32 -17.19
C HIS A 22 2.47 -2.21 -16.54
N ALA A 23 3.02 -1.44 -15.60
CA ALA A 23 2.41 -0.21 -15.08
C ALA A 23 2.64 1.01 -16.02
N GLY A 24 3.03 0.74 -17.27
CA GLY A 24 3.37 1.72 -18.30
C GLY A 24 2.18 2.25 -19.10
N GLY A 25 1.08 2.58 -18.43
CA GLY A 25 0.04 3.39 -19.07
C GLY A 25 0.58 4.79 -19.39
N PRO A 26 0.06 5.50 -20.41
CA PRO A 26 0.44 6.88 -20.68
C PRO A 26 0.40 7.71 -19.40
N ALA A 27 1.32 8.65 -19.21
CA ALA A 27 1.42 9.53 -18.04
C ALA A 27 0.19 10.45 -17.81
N ARG A 28 -0.90 10.22 -18.55
CA ARG A 28 -2.20 10.91 -18.49
C ARG A 28 -3.29 10.09 -17.77
N GLY A 29 -3.00 8.88 -17.32
CA GLY A 29 -3.98 8.04 -16.60
C GLY A 29 -4.30 8.55 -15.20
N LEU A 30 -5.56 8.43 -14.78
CA LEU A 30 -6.00 8.60 -13.40
C LEU A 30 -5.93 7.26 -12.67
N PHE A 31 -5.28 7.24 -11.51
CA PHE A 31 -5.17 6.04 -10.68
C PHE A 31 -6.22 6.08 -9.57
N LEU A 32 -6.93 4.97 -9.37
CA LEU A 32 -7.88 4.81 -8.29
C LEU A 32 -7.36 3.78 -7.29
N LEU A 33 -7.14 4.21 -6.05
CA LEU A 33 -6.74 3.34 -4.95
C LEU A 33 -7.95 3.03 -4.07
N LEU A 34 -8.48 1.82 -4.19
CA LEU A 34 -9.60 1.32 -3.39
C LEU A 34 -9.05 0.55 -2.19
N THR A 35 -9.47 0.94 -0.99
CA THR A 35 -9.08 0.28 0.26
C THR A 35 -10.31 0.03 1.12
N ALA A 36 -10.29 -1.02 1.92
CA ALA A 36 -11.34 -1.35 2.89
C ALA A 36 -10.69 -1.93 4.16
N PRO A 37 -11.35 -1.83 5.33
CA PRO A 37 -10.91 -2.55 6.50
C PRO A 37 -11.03 -4.06 6.24
N ALA A 38 -9.98 -4.79 6.57
CA ALA A 38 -9.97 -6.25 6.53
C ALA A 38 -9.76 -6.77 7.95
N LYS A 39 -10.25 -7.99 8.22
CA LYS A 39 -9.90 -8.70 9.44
C LYS A 39 -8.38 -8.90 9.43
N ASP A 40 -7.74 -8.50 10.52
CA ASP A 40 -6.29 -8.65 10.62
C ASP A 40 -5.92 -10.13 10.81
N LEU A 41 -4.92 -10.59 10.07
CA LEU A 41 -4.46 -11.98 10.06
C LEU A 41 -2.97 -12.02 10.37
N VAL A 42 -2.58 -12.90 11.30
CA VAL A 42 -1.17 -13.13 11.60
C VAL A 42 -0.54 -13.87 10.42
N ILE A 43 0.67 -13.47 10.04
CA ILE A 43 1.47 -14.16 9.05
C ILE A 43 2.44 -15.08 9.80
N PRO A 44 2.39 -16.40 9.60
CA PRO A 44 3.32 -17.32 10.26
C PRO A 44 4.78 -16.95 9.95
N GLY A 45 5.58 -16.78 11.01
CA GLY A 45 7.01 -16.47 10.88
C GLY A 45 7.34 -15.01 10.54
N ALA A 46 6.36 -14.10 10.54
CA ALA A 46 6.60 -12.67 10.37
C ALA A 46 6.17 -11.88 11.62
N ASP A 47 6.94 -10.86 11.96
CA ASP A 47 6.66 -9.95 13.08
C ASP A 47 5.60 -8.89 12.75
N TYR A 48 4.88 -9.08 11.65
CA TYR A 48 3.82 -8.20 11.21
C TYR A 48 2.61 -8.99 10.70
N SER A 49 1.44 -8.36 10.79
CA SER A 49 0.18 -8.91 10.33
C SER A 49 -0.12 -8.53 8.88
N PHE A 50 -1.08 -9.23 8.26
CA PHE A 50 -1.59 -8.89 6.93
C PHE A 50 -2.14 -7.45 6.88
N GLY A 51 -2.79 -6.97 7.93
CA GLY A 51 -3.29 -5.60 8.01
C GLY A 51 -2.16 -4.58 8.02
N GLN A 52 -1.07 -4.85 8.76
CA GLN A 52 0.13 -4.02 8.75
C GLN A 52 0.83 -4.01 7.39
N LEU A 53 0.95 -5.18 6.75
CA LEU A 53 1.49 -5.29 5.39
C LEU A 53 0.63 -4.52 4.38
N GLN A 54 -0.68 -4.71 4.41
CA GLN A 54 -1.62 -4.01 3.52
C GLN A 54 -1.54 -2.49 3.72
N LEU A 55 -1.43 -2.01 4.96
CA LEU A 55 -1.27 -0.59 5.26
C LEU A 55 0.04 -0.04 4.68
N ALA A 56 1.15 -0.76 4.87
CA ALA A 56 2.45 -0.36 4.34
C ALA A 56 2.44 -0.29 2.81
N LEU A 57 1.92 -1.32 2.14
CA LEU A 57 1.80 -1.36 0.67
C LEU A 57 0.89 -0.25 0.14
N THR A 58 -0.25 -0.02 0.80
CA THR A 58 -1.19 1.06 0.44
C THR A 58 -0.51 2.43 0.49
N ARG A 59 0.27 2.69 1.55
CA ARG A 59 1.01 3.95 1.71
C ARG A 59 2.10 4.09 0.65
N GLY A 60 2.94 3.07 0.47
CA GLY A 60 4.03 3.08 -0.51
C GLY A 60 3.54 3.31 -1.94
N ASN A 61 2.42 2.69 -2.33
CA ASN A 61 1.83 2.90 -3.66
C ASN A 61 1.35 4.33 -3.85
N PHE A 62 0.68 4.91 -2.85
CA PHE A 62 0.19 6.29 -2.91
C PHE A 62 1.35 7.30 -3.01
N GLU A 63 2.40 7.11 -2.21
CA GLU A 63 3.59 7.96 -2.24
C GLU A 63 4.35 7.87 -3.57
N SER A 64 4.48 6.66 -4.12
CA SER A 64 5.12 6.46 -5.42
C SER A 64 4.38 7.20 -6.54
N LEU A 65 3.05 7.14 -6.55
CA LEU A 65 2.22 7.90 -7.51
C LEU A 65 2.38 9.42 -7.32
N GLY A 66 2.44 9.89 -6.07
CA GLY A 66 2.70 11.29 -5.74
C GLY A 66 4.07 11.77 -6.25
N ARG A 67 5.14 11.00 -6.00
CA ARG A 67 6.51 11.30 -6.48
C ARG A 67 6.58 11.35 -8.00
N GLN A 68 5.82 10.52 -8.69
CA GLN A 68 5.74 10.49 -10.16
C GLN A 68 4.77 11.53 -10.76
N ARG A 69 4.19 12.41 -9.91
CA ARG A 69 3.15 13.39 -10.28
C ARG A 69 2.01 12.77 -11.07
N ARG A 70 1.63 11.54 -10.73
CA ARG A 70 0.50 10.83 -11.34
C ARG A 70 -0.78 11.18 -10.56
N PRO A 71 -1.86 11.63 -11.23
CA PRO A 71 -3.13 11.87 -10.57
C PRO A 71 -3.64 10.60 -9.88
N VAL A 72 -3.93 10.67 -8.59
CA VAL A 72 -4.44 9.55 -7.80
C VAL A 72 -5.57 9.98 -6.88
N ILE A 73 -6.63 9.19 -6.85
CA ILE A 73 -7.72 9.32 -5.88
C ILE A 73 -7.69 8.07 -4.99
N ARG A 74 -7.65 8.26 -3.67
CA ARG A 74 -7.79 7.17 -2.71
C ARG A 74 -9.20 7.18 -2.13
N LEU A 75 -9.90 6.06 -2.29
CA LEU A 75 -11.20 5.82 -1.67
C LEU A 75 -11.03 4.73 -0.61
N HIS A 76 -11.36 5.08 0.63
CA HIS A 76 -11.39 4.14 1.75
C HIS A 76 -12.85 3.81 2.10
N LEU A 77 -13.25 2.58 1.83
CA LEU A 77 -14.58 2.06 2.10
C LEU A 77 -14.65 1.65 3.57
N VAL A 78 -15.49 2.31 4.37
CA VAL A 78 -15.62 2.00 5.81
C VAL A 78 -16.60 0.87 6.10
N ARG A 79 -17.51 0.57 5.18
CA ARG A 79 -18.51 -0.51 5.27
C ARG A 79 -19.04 -0.89 3.89
N GLY A 80 -19.53 -2.12 3.76
CA GLY A 80 -20.26 -2.57 2.58
C GLY A 80 -21.65 -1.95 2.47
N LEU A 81 -22.24 -2.04 1.29
CA LEU A 81 -23.67 -1.76 1.11
C LEU A 81 -24.46 -2.87 1.82
N ASN A 82 -25.28 -2.49 2.79
CA ASN A 82 -26.31 -3.39 3.32
C ASN A 82 -27.41 -3.47 2.26
N LYS A 83 -27.69 -4.66 1.73
CA LYS A 83 -28.95 -4.88 1.02
C LYS A 83 -30.07 -4.78 2.06
N ALA A 84 -31.04 -3.90 1.78
CA ALA A 84 -32.28 -3.79 2.53
C ALA A 84 -33.12 -5.06 2.39
#